data_AF-A0A7V4DGD4-F1
#
_entry.id   AF-A0A7V4DGD4-F1
#
_cell.length_a   1.000
_cell.length_b   1.000
_cell.length_c   1.000
_cell.angle_alpha   90.00
_cell.angle_beta   90.00
_cell.angle_gamma   90.00
#
_symmetry.space_group_name_H-M   'P 1'
#
loop_
_entity.id
_entity.type
_entity.pdbx_description
1 polymer ?
#
loop_
_entity_poly.entity_id
_entity_poly.type
_entity_poly.pdbx_seq_one_letter_code
_entity_poly.pdbx_strand_id
1 'polypeptide(L)' 'MLTDLEIAQSAHLRPIVEIARDLGLEEDDVELYGKY' A
#
# COMPACT_ATOMS: atom_id res chain seq x y z
N MET A 1 -13.10 -19.61 -11.27
CA MET A 1 -12.47 -18.28 -11.34
C MET A 1 -12.62 -17.67 -9.95
N LEU A 2 -11.59 -17.04 -9.40
CA LEU A 2 -11.69 -16.40 -8.09
C LEU A 2 -12.60 -15.17 -8.18
N THR A 3 -13.25 -14.83 -7.08
CA THR A 3 -13.95 -13.56 -6.89
C THR A 3 -12.95 -12.42 -6.69
N ASP A 4 -13.38 -11.19 -6.96
CA ASP A 4 -12.53 -10.00 -6.78
C ASP A 4 -12.03 -9.86 -5.33
N LEU A 5 -12.84 -10.27 -4.35
CA LEU A 5 -12.45 -10.28 -2.94
C LEU A 5 -11.33 -11.30 -2.67
N GLU A 6 -11.45 -12.52 -3.21
CA GLU A 6 -10.41 -13.55 -3.05
C GLU A 6 -9.11 -13.14 -3.74
N ILE A 7 -9.19 -12.42 -4.86
CA ILE A 7 -8.03 -11.84 -5.55
C ILE A 7 -7.39 -10.78 -4.65
N ALA A 8 -8.17 -9.85 -4.11
CA ALA A 8 -7.68 -8.79 -3.23
C ALA A 8 -7.04 -9.33 -1.94
N GLN A 9 -7.64 -10.35 -1.32
CA GLN A 9 -7.12 -10.99 -0.12
C GLN A 9 -5.80 -11.75 -0.36
N SER A 10 -5.58 -12.22 -1.58
CA SER A 10 -4.36 -12.94 -1.97
C SER A 10 -3.19 -12.01 -2.30
N ALA A 11 -3.43 -10.69 -2.41
CA ALA A 11 -2.41 -9.72 -2.78
C ALA A 11 -1.37 -9.52 -1.66
N HIS A 12 -0.10 -9.46 -2.03
CA HIS A 12 0.96 -9.00 -1.12
C HIS A 12 1.03 -7.47 -1.18
N LEU A 13 0.54 -6.82 -0.12
CA LEU A 13 0.56 -5.37 -0.01
C LEU A 13 1.97 -4.86 0.30
N ARG A 14 2.42 -3.89 -0.50
CA ARG A 14 3.64 -3.10 -0.21
C ARG A 14 3.31 -2.05 0.85
N PRO A 15 4.18 -1.80 1.83
CA PRO A 15 4.01 -0.68 2.76
C PRO A 15 3.81 0.63 2.01
N ILE A 16 2.83 1.44 2.43
CA ILE A 16 2.46 2.65 1.70
C ILE A 16 3.62 3.66 1.61
N VAL A 17 4.52 3.66 2.61
CA VAL A 17 5.74 4.47 2.62
C VAL A 17 6.71 4.14 1.48
N GLU A 18 6.76 2.88 1.02
CA GLU A 18 7.59 2.53 -0.14
C GLU A 18 7.02 3.11 -1.43
N ILE A 19 5.69 3.13 -1.55
CA ILE A 19 5.00 3.72 -2.70
C ILE A 19 5.13 5.24 -2.67
N ALA A 20 5.04 5.86 -1.50
CA ALA A 20 5.25 7.30 -1.33
C ALA A 20 6.65 7.74 -1.76
N ARG A 21 7.69 6.97 -1.41
CA ARG A 21 9.08 7.22 -1.85
C ARG A 21 9.24 7.12 -3.36
N ASP A 22 8.57 6.19 -4.03
CA ASP A 22 8.58 6.09 -5.50
C ASP A 22 8.03 7.37 -6.17
N LEU A 23 7.21 8.14 -5.45
CA LEU A 23 6.64 9.41 -5.87
C LEU A 23 7.44 10.64 -5.37
N GLY A 24 8.54 10.42 -4.64
CA GLY A 24 9.38 11.48 -4.09
C GLY A 24 8.84 12.14 -2.82
N LEU A 25 7.90 11.50 -2.13
CA LEU A 25 7.41 11.94 -0.83
C LEU A 25 8.25 11.34 0.29
N GLU A 26 8.68 12.17 1.24
CA GLU A 26 9.40 11.72 2.42
C GLU A 26 8.42 11.32 3.55
N GLU A 27 8.92 10.67 4.60
CA GLU A 27 8.06 10.17 5.70
C GLU A 27 7.29 11.29 6.40
N ASP A 28 7.89 12.48 6.49
CA ASP A 28 7.27 13.65 7.13
C ASP A 28 6.17 14.29 6.25
N ASP A 29 6.10 13.94 4.95
CA ASP A 29 5.05 14.40 4.03
C ASP A 29 3.78 13.52 4.11
N VAL A 30 3.82 12.40 4.85
CA VAL A 30 2.77 11.38 4.84
C VAL A 30 2.24 11.11 6.26
N GLU A 31 0.99 11.48 6.50
CA GLU A 31 0.27 11.03 7.70
C GLU A 31 -0.27 9.60 7.51
N LEU A 32 0.28 8.65 8.26
CA LEU A 32 -0.07 7.24 8.14
C LEU A 32 -1.34 6.87 8.92
N TYR A 33 -2.29 6.22 8.24
CA TYR A 33 -3.47 5.60 8.84
C TYR A 33 -3.40 4.08 8.69
N GLY A 34 -2.50 3.46 9.46
CA GLY A 34 -2.12 2.06 9.26
C GLY A 34 -0.84 1.94 8.42
N LYS A 35 -0.51 0.71 8.03
CA LYS A 35 0.75 0.42 7.29
C LYS A 35 0.56 0.33 5.77
N TYR A 36 -0.68 0.24 5.31
CA TYR A 36 -1.10 0.01 3.93
C TYR A 36 -2.28 0.89 3.60
#